data_AF-A0A9N8EYH6-F1
#
_entry.id   AF-A0A9N8EYH6-F1
#
_cell.length_a   1.000
_cell.length_b   1.000
_cell.length_c   1.000
_cell.angle_alpha   90.00
_cell.angle_beta   90.00
_cell.angle_gamma   90.00
#
_symmetry.space_group_name_H-M   'P 1'
#
loop_
_entity.id
_entity.type
_entity.pdbx_description
1 polymer ?
#
loop_
_entity_poly.entity_id
_entity_poly.type
_entity_poly.pdbx_seq_one_letter_code
_entity_poly.pdbx_strand_id
1 'polypeptide(L)'
;MWSRRRAKGEEAPPLEPEMESAVEPPSSASGLSQIYLGLVVFLVGVVAASLFSRDSSISLSTGTTTSKTSSTRTKKRGKLGDGCFHIFLDVGGDLGLHARFVLEPQWYSDAVETHKVIDGAFGPPSKRDNRDICVFAFPNAMAPEDQAVDEDMVELHQKRRNRRQQLQAAYAKLGWKFLSIEPDTNTITAATNTTKKTNKKHSDAPGVQVAKWMQTHLLNRQLPTTIHGDYHGTGDTGNIVVKFDVPHLELLVAPGTALREATCLTMDRFYGEWKTSREAVAKGHNPVTGLGALASKYDTPVDAQTAFGTLWNLKQQQLPSCKSQWLGMFKEEQQLVEEDVPLPMMVGG
;
A
#
# COMPACT_ATOMS: atom_id res chain seq x y z
N MET A 1 24.78 9.77 -20.12
CA MET A 1 24.63 9.21 -21.49
C MET A 1 23.22 8.65 -21.73
N TRP A 2 22.17 9.20 -21.09
CA TRP A 2 20.78 8.71 -21.16
C TRP A 2 19.73 9.83 -21.35
N SER A 3 20.12 10.95 -21.98
CA SER A 3 19.18 12.03 -22.38
C SER A 3 19.14 12.28 -23.89
N ARG A 4 19.45 11.27 -24.73
CA ARG A 4 19.59 11.46 -26.19
C ARG A 4 18.68 10.59 -27.08
N ARG A 5 17.55 10.11 -26.57
CA ARG A 5 16.54 9.40 -27.39
C ARG A 5 15.10 9.86 -27.14
N ARG A 6 14.85 11.16 -27.13
CA ARG A 6 13.54 11.74 -27.51
C ARG A 6 13.77 13.04 -28.26
N ALA A 7 14.30 12.89 -29.47
CA ALA A 7 14.29 13.93 -30.50
C ALA A 7 13.83 13.26 -31.80
N LYS A 8 12.60 12.75 -31.79
CA LYS A 8 11.81 12.62 -33.01
C LYS A 8 10.70 13.63 -32.87
N GLY A 9 10.80 14.71 -33.66
CA GLY A 9 9.74 15.69 -33.79
C GLY A 9 8.54 15.01 -34.42
N GLU A 10 7.52 14.78 -33.61
CA GLU A 10 6.15 14.67 -34.09
C GLU A 10 5.54 16.06 -33.93
N GLU A 11 5.20 16.67 -35.06
CA GLU A 11 4.45 17.92 -35.11
C GLU A 11 3.11 17.73 -34.38
N ALA A 12 2.80 18.66 -33.48
CA ALA A 12 1.52 18.68 -32.79
C ALA A 12 0.38 18.88 -33.81
N PRO A 13 -0.71 18.08 -33.74
CA PRO A 13 -1.86 18.29 -34.60
C PRO A 13 -2.53 19.65 -34.29
N PRO A 14 -3.16 20.28 -35.31
CA PRO A 14 -3.79 21.58 -35.16
C PRO A 14 -4.95 21.53 -34.16
N LEU A 15 -5.05 22.58 -33.35
CA LEU A 15 -6.15 22.80 -32.39
C LEU A 15 -7.46 23.03 -33.15
N GLU A 16 -8.46 22.21 -32.85
CA GLU A 16 -9.84 22.41 -33.31
C GLU A 16 -10.49 23.60 -32.59
N PRO A 17 -11.39 24.35 -33.25
CA PRO A 17 -12.05 25.52 -32.67
C PRO A 17 -13.06 25.13 -31.59
N GLU A 18 -13.07 25.93 -30.51
CA GLU A 18 -13.99 25.83 -29.38
C GLU A 18 -15.45 25.97 -29.84
N MET A 19 -16.27 24.96 -29.52
CA MET A 19 -17.71 24.99 -29.73
C MET A 19 -18.37 25.53 -28.45
N GLU A 20 -18.85 26.78 -28.50
CA GLU A 20 -19.68 27.38 -27.45
C GLU A 20 -21.00 26.60 -27.32
N SER A 21 -21.13 25.84 -26.23
CA SER A 21 -22.38 25.19 -25.84
C SER A 21 -23.18 26.14 -24.95
N ALA A 22 -24.37 26.53 -25.41
CA ALA A 22 -25.35 27.26 -24.63
C ALA A 22 -25.75 26.46 -23.37
N VAL A 23 -25.68 27.11 -22.21
CA VAL A 23 -26.09 26.56 -20.91
C VAL A 23 -27.55 26.96 -20.67
N GLU A 24 -28.45 25.97 -20.65
CA GLU A 24 -29.81 26.17 -20.13
C GLU A 24 -29.82 26.15 -18.59
N PRO A 25 -30.64 27.00 -17.94
CA PRO A 25 -30.74 27.03 -16.48
C PRO A 25 -31.55 25.83 -15.93
N PRO A 26 -31.12 25.19 -14.83
CA PRO A 26 -31.85 24.08 -14.24
C PRO A 26 -33.13 24.55 -13.54
N SER A 27 -34.23 23.89 -13.89
CA SER A 27 -35.55 24.07 -13.29
C SER A 27 -35.77 23.20 -12.04
N SER A 28 -36.47 23.81 -11.09
CA SER A 28 -37.26 23.23 -9.99
C SER A 28 -36.62 22.29 -8.96
N ALA A 29 -36.33 22.90 -7.81
CA ALA A 29 -36.77 22.51 -6.47
C ALA A 29 -37.57 21.19 -6.33
N SER A 30 -36.87 20.09 -6.07
CA SER A 30 -37.44 18.86 -5.48
C SER A 30 -36.49 18.15 -4.49
N GLY A 31 -35.31 18.73 -4.21
CA GLY A 31 -34.23 18.06 -3.45
C GLY A 31 -34.34 18.11 -1.92
N LEU A 32 -35.21 18.93 -1.33
CA LEU A 32 -35.24 19.10 0.13
C LEU A 32 -35.85 17.90 0.89
N SER A 33 -36.72 17.12 0.25
CA SER A 33 -37.36 15.96 0.90
C SER A 33 -36.42 14.76 1.06
N GLN A 34 -35.51 14.54 0.11
CA GLN A 34 -34.56 13.42 0.13
C GLN A 34 -33.46 13.60 1.21
N ILE A 35 -33.04 14.85 1.45
CA ILE A 35 -31.99 15.17 2.44
C ILE A 35 -32.51 14.91 3.87
N TYR A 36 -33.76 15.27 4.16
CA TYR A 36 -34.35 15.06 5.48
C TYR A 36 -34.50 13.58 5.85
N LEU A 37 -34.89 12.74 4.88
CA LEU A 37 -35.06 11.31 5.12
C LEU A 37 -33.70 10.62 5.41
N GLY A 38 -32.64 11.00 4.68
CA GLY A 38 -31.29 10.49 4.93
C GLY A 38 -30.76 10.88 6.31
N LEU A 39 -31.02 12.10 6.77
CA LEU A 39 -30.53 12.62 8.05
C LEU A 39 -31.23 11.94 9.24
N VAL A 40 -32.53 11.63 9.12
CA VAL A 40 -33.27 10.90 10.15
C VAL A 40 -32.80 9.44 10.28
N VAL A 41 -32.58 8.75 9.15
CA VAL A 41 -32.08 7.35 9.18
C VAL A 41 -30.67 7.29 9.78
N PHE A 42 -29.80 8.26 9.47
CA PHE A 42 -28.47 8.34 10.05
C PHE A 42 -28.49 8.55 11.57
N LEU A 43 -29.32 9.48 12.07
CA LEU A 43 -29.43 9.75 13.51
C LEU A 43 -29.98 8.55 14.30
N VAL A 44 -30.96 7.82 13.75
CA VAL A 44 -31.49 6.60 14.40
C VAL A 44 -30.43 5.50 14.47
N GLY A 45 -29.60 5.34 13.43
CA GLY A 45 -28.49 4.38 13.41
C GLY A 45 -27.41 4.67 14.47
N VAL A 46 -27.04 5.94 14.65
CA VAL A 46 -26.03 6.36 15.64
C VAL A 46 -26.51 6.14 17.08
N VAL A 47 -27.80 6.41 17.36
CA VAL A 47 -28.39 6.16 18.69
C VAL A 47 -28.50 4.66 18.98
N ALA A 48 -28.85 3.83 18.00
CA ALA A 48 -28.91 2.38 18.20
C ALA A 48 -27.52 1.77 18.46
N ALA A 49 -26.48 2.22 17.76
CA ALA A 49 -25.11 1.72 17.95
C ALA A 49 -24.50 2.09 19.31
N SER A 50 -24.86 3.26 19.84
CA SER A 50 -24.39 3.73 21.15
C SER A 50 -25.09 3.02 22.32
N LEU A 51 -26.30 2.50 22.13
CA LEU A 51 -26.99 1.70 23.15
C LEU A 51 -26.47 0.25 23.26
N PHE A 52 -25.79 -0.27 22.23
CA PHE A 52 -25.25 -1.64 22.24
C PHE A 52 -23.80 -1.77 22.71
N SER A 53 -23.11 -0.67 23.02
CA SER A 53 -21.68 -0.67 23.37
C SER A 53 -21.38 -0.62 24.88
N ARG A 54 -22.34 -0.98 25.74
CA ARG A 54 -22.10 -1.04 27.19
C ARG A 54 -21.91 -2.48 27.69
N ASP A 55 -20.77 -2.64 28.34
CA ASP A 55 -20.36 -3.68 29.30
C ASP A 55 -19.86 -5.03 28.75
N SER A 56 -18.52 -5.08 28.61
CA SER A 56 -17.75 -6.33 28.73
C SER A 56 -16.41 -6.02 29.42
N SER A 57 -16.46 -5.80 30.74
CA SER A 57 -15.27 -5.77 31.59
C SER A 57 -14.88 -7.22 31.93
N ILE A 58 -13.96 -7.78 31.14
CA ILE A 58 -13.35 -9.07 31.42
C ILE A 58 -12.35 -8.90 32.56
N SER A 59 -12.69 -9.44 33.74
CA SER A 59 -11.78 -9.55 34.89
C SER A 59 -10.75 -10.65 34.63
N LEU A 60 -9.48 -10.25 34.48
CA LEU A 60 -8.35 -11.16 34.23
C LEU A 60 -7.74 -11.59 35.58
N SER A 61 -8.04 -12.80 36.03
CA SER A 61 -7.44 -13.37 37.25
C SER A 61 -5.96 -13.70 37.04
N THR A 62 -5.10 -13.09 37.86
CA THR A 62 -3.64 -13.29 37.81
C THR A 62 -3.26 -14.50 38.68
N GLY A 63 -3.06 -15.66 38.05
CA GLY A 63 -2.47 -16.85 38.69
C GLY A 63 -0.95 -16.83 38.60
N THR A 64 -0.27 -16.44 39.68
CA THR A 64 1.20 -16.42 39.78
C THR A 64 1.73 -17.83 40.03
N THR A 65 2.22 -18.50 38.98
CA THR A 65 2.96 -19.76 39.11
C THR A 65 4.43 -19.50 38.83
N THR A 66 5.25 -19.49 39.88
CA THR A 66 6.69 -19.17 39.82
C THR A 66 7.49 -20.39 39.36
N SER A 67 7.50 -20.67 38.06
CA SER A 67 8.44 -21.63 37.46
C SER A 67 9.79 -20.95 37.23
N LYS A 68 10.81 -21.37 37.98
CA LYS A 68 12.23 -21.05 37.72
C LYS A 68 12.69 -21.76 36.44
N THR A 69 12.32 -21.21 35.30
CA THR A 69 12.88 -21.65 34.01
C THR A 69 14.17 -20.87 33.78
N SER A 70 15.29 -21.58 33.70
CA SER A 70 16.60 -21.01 33.38
C SER A 70 16.56 -20.35 32.00
N SER A 71 16.36 -19.04 31.99
CA SER A 71 16.32 -18.18 30.82
C SER A 71 17.70 -18.13 30.18
N THR A 72 17.93 -19.01 29.21
CA THR A 72 18.93 -18.75 28.17
C THR A 72 18.49 -17.46 27.47
N ARG A 73 19.16 -16.34 27.76
CA ARG A 73 18.96 -15.05 27.06
C ARG A 73 19.26 -15.27 25.58
N THR A 74 18.28 -15.73 24.82
CA THR A 74 18.25 -15.54 23.38
C THR A 74 18.33 -14.04 23.17
N LYS A 75 19.46 -13.56 22.62
CA LYS A 75 19.60 -12.16 22.20
C LYS A 75 18.38 -11.85 21.34
N LYS A 76 17.43 -11.06 21.87
CA LYS A 76 16.27 -10.63 21.09
C LYS A 76 16.83 -9.95 19.86
N ARG A 77 16.59 -10.54 18.68
CA ARG A 77 16.94 -9.90 17.41
C ARG A 77 16.16 -8.59 17.38
N GLY A 78 16.84 -7.48 17.08
CA GLY A 78 16.19 -6.16 16.95
C GLY A 78 15.10 -6.19 15.88
N LYS A 79 14.21 -5.21 15.89
CA LYS A 79 13.18 -5.10 14.86
C LYS A 79 13.82 -4.69 13.54
N LEU A 80 13.22 -5.09 12.42
CA LEU A 80 13.77 -4.75 11.10
C LEU A 80 13.71 -3.25 10.82
N GLY A 81 12.72 -2.54 11.37
CA GLY A 81 12.58 -1.08 11.27
C GLY A 81 13.46 -0.28 12.23
N ASP A 82 14.21 -0.92 13.13
CA ASP A 82 15.13 -0.22 14.03
C ASP A 82 16.27 0.43 13.22
N GLY A 83 16.63 1.67 13.57
CA GLY A 83 17.66 2.48 12.91
C GLY A 83 17.23 3.11 11.58
N CYS A 84 15.99 2.90 11.13
CA CYS A 84 15.44 3.60 9.98
C CYS A 84 14.85 4.94 10.43
N PHE A 85 15.02 6.05 9.71
CA PHE A 85 14.26 7.26 10.00
C PHE A 85 12.94 7.25 9.23
N HIS A 86 13.00 7.08 7.91
CA HIS A 86 11.84 6.85 7.06
C HIS A 86 11.71 5.38 6.65
N ILE A 87 10.48 4.93 6.38
CA ILE A 87 10.21 3.58 5.92
C ILE A 87 9.27 3.61 4.71
N PHE A 88 9.66 2.91 3.66
CA PHE A 88 8.81 2.65 2.51
C PHE A 88 8.52 1.15 2.40
N LEU A 89 7.24 0.78 2.30
CA LEU A 89 6.80 -0.60 2.07
C LEU A 89 6.27 -0.71 0.63
N ASP A 90 6.90 -1.57 -0.17
CA ASP A 90 6.49 -1.87 -1.55
C ASP A 90 5.73 -3.21 -1.56
N VAL A 91 4.40 -3.17 -1.37
CA VAL A 91 3.57 -4.38 -1.22
C VAL A 91 3.05 -4.82 -2.58
N GLY A 92 3.51 -5.97 -3.07
CA GLY A 92 3.25 -6.47 -4.42
C GLY A 92 4.29 -6.03 -5.46
N GLY A 93 5.35 -5.33 -5.04
CA GLY A 93 6.41 -4.85 -5.92
C GLY A 93 7.28 -5.97 -6.49
N ASP A 94 7.01 -6.38 -7.73
CA ASP A 94 7.67 -7.52 -8.35
C ASP A 94 9.16 -7.28 -8.68
N LEU A 95 9.50 -6.15 -9.29
CA LEU A 95 10.88 -5.83 -9.67
C LEU A 95 11.57 -4.87 -8.68
N GLY A 96 10.85 -4.46 -7.63
CA GLY A 96 11.28 -3.39 -6.73
C GLY A 96 11.27 -2.01 -7.39
N LEU A 97 10.50 -1.80 -8.47
CA LEU A 97 10.48 -0.54 -9.21
C LEU A 97 10.13 0.66 -8.32
N HIS A 98 9.13 0.53 -7.45
CA HIS A 98 8.72 1.62 -6.57
C HIS A 98 9.74 1.89 -5.46
N ALA A 99 10.50 0.88 -5.04
CA ALA A 99 11.68 1.12 -4.21
C ALA A 99 12.71 2.02 -4.92
N ARG A 100 12.84 1.88 -6.25
CA ARG A 100 13.72 2.75 -7.04
C ARG A 100 13.14 4.15 -7.22
N PHE A 101 11.83 4.33 -7.30
CA PHE A 101 11.23 5.68 -7.29
C PHE A 101 11.58 6.44 -5.99
N VAL A 102 11.78 5.72 -4.88
CA VAL A 102 12.20 6.30 -3.60
C VAL A 102 13.70 6.61 -3.58
N LEU A 103 14.54 5.63 -3.95
CA LEU A 103 16.00 5.70 -3.78
C LEU A 103 16.74 6.33 -4.98
N GLU A 104 16.10 6.37 -6.14
CA GLU A 104 16.67 6.74 -7.43
C GLU A 104 15.74 7.69 -8.24
N PRO A 105 15.09 8.70 -7.62
CA PRO A 105 14.02 9.48 -8.26
C PRO A 105 14.45 10.20 -9.55
N GLN A 106 15.74 10.55 -9.67
CA GLN A 106 16.29 11.19 -10.87
C GLN A 106 16.21 10.33 -12.13
N TRP A 107 16.07 9.01 -11.98
CA TRP A 107 15.94 8.06 -13.09
C TRP A 107 14.48 7.82 -13.51
N TYR A 108 13.53 8.39 -12.76
CA TYR A 108 12.10 8.14 -12.92
C TYR A 108 11.31 9.46 -12.92
N SER A 109 11.81 10.47 -13.62
CA SER A 109 11.24 11.83 -13.60
C SER A 109 9.78 11.91 -14.09
N ASP A 110 9.31 10.90 -14.80
CA ASP A 110 7.94 10.71 -15.26
C ASP A 110 7.02 10.01 -14.26
N ALA A 111 7.54 9.48 -13.14
CA ALA A 111 6.76 8.96 -12.02
C ALA A 111 6.18 10.09 -11.14
N VAL A 112 5.53 11.07 -11.78
CA VAL A 112 5.12 12.34 -11.17
C VAL A 112 4.16 12.14 -10.00
N GLU A 113 3.21 11.20 -10.11
CA GLU A 113 2.23 10.99 -9.05
C GLU A 113 2.85 10.25 -7.87
N THR A 114 3.69 9.24 -8.11
CA THR A 114 4.43 8.59 -7.03
C THR A 114 5.39 9.56 -6.34
N HIS A 115 6.12 10.39 -7.08
CA HIS A 115 6.99 11.41 -6.51
C HIS A 115 6.22 12.40 -5.65
N LYS A 116 5.03 12.87 -6.04
CA LYS A 116 4.22 13.74 -5.16
C LYS A 116 3.94 13.09 -3.80
N VAL A 117 3.63 11.79 -3.79
CA VAL A 117 3.37 11.06 -2.53
C VAL A 117 4.64 10.93 -1.69
N ILE A 118 5.73 10.47 -2.31
CA ILE A 118 7.03 10.26 -1.65
C ILE A 118 7.58 11.59 -1.14
N ASP A 119 7.59 12.63 -1.97
CA ASP A 119 8.12 13.95 -1.65
C ASP A 119 7.32 14.61 -0.53
N GLY A 120 6.00 14.44 -0.54
CA GLY A 120 5.15 14.94 0.53
C GLY A 120 5.37 14.24 1.88
N ALA A 121 5.93 13.03 1.89
CA ALA A 121 6.18 12.25 3.10
C ALA A 121 7.65 12.34 3.56
N PHE A 122 8.60 12.29 2.65
CA PHE A 122 10.04 12.21 2.94
C PHE A 122 10.78 13.50 2.56
N GLY A 123 10.08 14.54 2.10
CA GLY A 123 10.69 15.76 1.55
C GLY A 123 11.15 15.58 0.10
N PRO A 124 11.52 16.64 -0.64
CA PRO A 124 12.03 16.53 -2.00
C PRO A 124 13.39 15.79 -2.05
N PRO A 125 13.82 15.26 -3.22
CA PRO A 125 15.07 14.50 -3.31
C PRO A 125 16.31 15.29 -2.86
N SER A 126 16.31 16.62 -3.02
CA SER A 126 17.40 17.51 -2.59
C SER A 126 17.58 17.61 -1.07
N LYS A 127 16.61 17.15 -0.29
CA LYS A 127 16.63 17.17 1.19
C LYS A 127 16.81 15.79 1.80
N ARG A 128 16.58 14.74 1.03
CA ARG A 128 16.66 13.35 1.50
C ARG A 128 18.09 12.85 1.48
N ASP A 129 18.38 11.97 2.42
CA ASP A 129 19.50 11.05 2.33
C ASP A 129 18.98 9.60 2.36
N ASN A 130 19.38 8.79 1.39
CA ASN A 130 18.92 7.40 1.29
C ASN A 130 19.38 6.52 2.46
N ARG A 131 20.37 6.95 3.25
CA ARG A 131 20.78 6.26 4.49
C ARG A 131 19.72 6.34 5.58
N ASP A 132 18.86 7.36 5.52
CA ASP A 132 17.77 7.55 6.47
C ASP A 132 16.51 6.78 6.10
N ILE A 133 16.45 6.23 4.87
CA ILE A 133 15.27 5.57 4.32
C ILE A 133 15.52 4.05 4.25
N CYS A 134 14.61 3.29 4.86
CA CYS A 134 14.55 1.84 4.70
C CYS A 134 13.42 1.44 3.76
N VAL A 135 13.73 0.60 2.78
CA VAL A 135 12.73 0.03 1.88
C VAL A 135 12.56 -1.46 2.15
N PHE A 136 11.32 -1.89 2.34
CA PHE A 136 10.94 -3.30 2.47
C PHE A 136 9.98 -3.65 1.33
N ALA A 137 10.43 -4.53 0.43
CA ALA A 137 9.63 -4.97 -0.70
C ALA A 137 9.02 -6.35 -0.41
N PHE A 138 7.71 -6.47 -0.57
CA PHE A 138 6.98 -7.73 -0.49
C PHE A 138 6.61 -8.11 -1.92
N PRO A 139 7.32 -9.06 -2.55
CA PRO A 139 6.97 -9.47 -3.89
C PRO A 139 5.55 -10.03 -3.92
N ASN A 140 4.87 -9.89 -5.05
CA ASN A 140 3.56 -10.50 -5.17
C ASN A 140 3.71 -12.02 -5.05
N ALA A 141 3.06 -12.60 -4.04
CA ALA A 141 2.90 -14.05 -3.93
C ALA A 141 1.82 -14.46 -4.95
N MET A 142 2.14 -14.38 -6.24
CA MET A 142 1.35 -15.05 -7.27
C MET A 142 1.47 -16.55 -6.95
N ALA A 143 0.44 -17.09 -6.30
CA ALA A 143 0.35 -18.51 -6.02
C ALA A 143 0.13 -19.23 -7.35
N PRO A 144 1.03 -20.14 -7.74
CA PRO A 144 0.78 -21.01 -8.87
C PRO A 144 -0.01 -22.22 -8.36
N GLU A 145 -1.23 -22.02 -7.84
CA GLU A 145 -1.95 -23.14 -7.21
C GLU A 145 -3.02 -23.80 -8.08
N ASP A 146 -3.60 -23.11 -9.07
CA ASP A 146 -4.66 -23.71 -9.89
C ASP A 146 -4.48 -23.56 -11.41
N GLN A 147 -3.47 -22.82 -11.86
CA GLN A 147 -3.13 -22.73 -13.28
C GLN A 147 -1.85 -23.52 -13.49
N ALA A 148 -1.88 -24.46 -14.44
CA ALA A 148 -0.72 -25.22 -14.87
C ALA A 148 0.47 -24.27 -14.92
N VAL A 149 1.44 -24.49 -14.03
CA VAL A 149 2.55 -23.58 -13.85
C VAL A 149 3.34 -23.62 -15.14
N ASP A 150 3.14 -22.61 -15.97
CA ASP A 150 3.90 -22.43 -17.19
C ASP A 150 5.38 -22.33 -16.77
N GLU A 151 6.26 -23.09 -17.43
CA GLU A 151 7.70 -23.05 -17.16
C GLU A 151 8.22 -21.61 -17.28
N ASP A 152 7.64 -20.84 -18.22
CA ASP A 152 7.92 -19.42 -18.43
C ASP A 152 7.61 -18.57 -17.20
N MET A 153 6.54 -18.90 -16.44
CA MET A 153 6.19 -18.18 -15.22
C MET A 153 7.17 -18.48 -14.08
N VAL A 154 7.63 -19.72 -13.94
CA VAL A 154 8.64 -20.08 -12.94
C VAL A 154 9.94 -19.33 -13.22
N GLU A 155 10.38 -19.34 -14.48
CA GLU A 155 11.58 -18.63 -14.90
C GLU A 155 11.44 -17.12 -14.64
N LEU A 156 10.31 -16.51 -15.01
CA LEU A 156 10.04 -15.10 -14.77
C LEU A 156 10.09 -14.75 -13.27
N HIS A 157 9.48 -15.56 -12.40
CA HIS A 157 9.53 -15.35 -10.95
C HIS A 157 10.95 -15.45 -10.41
N GLN A 158 11.72 -16.42 -10.88
CA GLN A 158 13.12 -16.57 -10.48
C GLN A 158 13.96 -15.39 -10.97
N LYS A 159 13.75 -14.91 -12.21
CA LYS A 159 14.40 -13.72 -12.76
C LYS A 159 14.10 -12.48 -11.91
N ARG A 160 12.83 -12.26 -11.54
CA ARG A 160 12.41 -11.16 -10.65
C ARG A 160 13.06 -11.24 -9.26
N ARG A 161 13.10 -12.44 -8.67
CA ARG A 161 13.79 -12.68 -7.38
C ARG A 161 15.28 -12.36 -7.48
N ASN A 162 15.95 -12.87 -8.50
CA ASN A 162 17.37 -12.59 -8.73
C ASN A 162 17.61 -11.08 -8.87
N ARG A 163 16.75 -10.37 -9.60
CA ARG A 163 16.85 -8.92 -9.74
C ARG A 163 16.72 -8.18 -8.41
N ARG A 164 15.77 -8.54 -7.54
CA ARG A 164 15.63 -7.93 -6.21
C ARG A 164 16.86 -8.20 -5.33
N GLN A 165 17.43 -9.40 -5.39
CA GLN A 165 18.66 -9.72 -4.68
C GLN A 165 19.85 -8.89 -5.18
N GLN A 166 19.94 -8.67 -6.50
CA GLN A 166 20.95 -7.78 -7.08
C GLN A 166 20.78 -6.33 -6.62
N LEU A 167 19.54 -5.81 -6.60
CA LEU A 167 19.24 -4.46 -6.07
C LEU A 167 19.62 -4.35 -4.59
N GLN A 168 19.25 -5.34 -3.78
CA GLN A 168 19.63 -5.41 -2.37
C GLN A 168 21.15 -5.36 -2.17
N ALA A 169 21.90 -6.15 -2.94
CA ALA A 169 23.35 -6.15 -2.88
C ALA A 169 23.96 -4.82 -3.36
N ALA A 170 23.41 -4.22 -4.43
CA ALA A 170 23.87 -2.95 -4.96
C ALA A 170 23.64 -1.79 -3.97
N TYR A 171 22.42 -1.68 -3.41
CA TYR A 171 22.08 -0.67 -2.42
C TYR A 171 22.86 -0.84 -1.12
N ALA A 172 23.11 -2.07 -0.67
CA ALA A 172 23.95 -2.32 0.50
C ALA A 172 25.38 -1.76 0.32
N LYS A 173 25.96 -1.83 -0.89
CA LYS A 173 27.28 -1.24 -1.18
C LYS A 173 27.29 0.29 -1.07
N LEU A 174 26.15 0.93 -1.30
CA LEU A 174 25.97 2.38 -1.15
C LEU A 174 25.62 2.79 0.29
N GLY A 175 25.50 1.83 1.21
CA GLY A 175 25.03 2.06 2.58
C GLY A 175 23.53 2.29 2.68
N TRP A 176 22.75 1.97 1.63
CA TRP A 176 21.30 2.11 1.61
C TRP A 176 20.63 0.80 2.01
N LYS A 177 19.45 0.88 2.64
CA LYS A 177 18.73 -0.29 3.17
C LYS A 177 17.52 -0.64 2.31
N PHE A 178 17.67 -1.67 1.49
CA PHE A 178 16.60 -2.32 0.74
C PHE A 178 16.55 -3.80 1.11
N LEU A 179 15.39 -4.31 1.48
CA LEU A 179 15.19 -5.71 1.85
C LEU A 179 13.98 -6.30 1.13
N SER A 180 14.21 -7.36 0.36
CA SER A 180 13.14 -8.19 -0.20
C SER A 180 12.65 -9.18 0.87
N ILE A 181 11.41 -9.00 1.32
CA ILE A 181 10.74 -9.88 2.28
C ILE A 181 10.01 -10.96 1.48
N GLU A 182 10.71 -12.04 1.17
CA GLU A 182 10.08 -13.20 0.55
C GLU A 182 9.08 -13.83 1.54
N PRO A 183 7.90 -14.29 1.07
CA PRO A 183 7.03 -15.11 1.89
C PRO A 183 7.83 -16.36 2.30
N ASP A 184 7.99 -16.58 3.59
CA ASP A 184 8.57 -17.84 4.03
C ASP A 184 7.53 -18.95 3.85
N THR A 185 7.99 -20.17 3.64
CA THR A 185 7.11 -21.34 3.57
C THR A 185 6.55 -21.71 4.96
N ASN A 186 6.98 -21.05 6.03
CA ASN A 186 6.76 -21.47 7.42
C ASN A 186 5.96 -20.47 8.27
N THR A 187 5.78 -19.23 7.84
CA THR A 187 4.95 -18.20 8.49
C THR A 187 3.75 -17.86 7.61
N ILE A 188 3.25 -18.90 6.93
CA ILE A 188 1.96 -19.00 6.29
C ILE A 188 0.89 -18.60 7.30
N THR A 189 0.19 -17.51 7.02
CA THR A 189 -1.24 -17.42 7.32
C THR A 189 -1.74 -16.23 6.54
N ALA A 190 -2.23 -16.42 5.31
CA ALA A 190 -3.11 -15.44 4.70
C ALA A 190 -4.46 -15.52 5.42
N ALA A 191 -4.54 -15.02 6.65
CA ALA A 191 -5.83 -14.82 7.30
C ALA A 191 -6.38 -13.47 6.84
N THR A 192 -6.92 -13.45 5.62
CA THR A 192 -8.25 -12.85 5.51
C THR A 192 -9.07 -13.57 6.58
N ASN A 193 -9.46 -12.88 7.66
CA ASN A 193 -10.33 -13.44 8.70
C ASN A 193 -11.75 -13.62 8.13
N THR A 194 -11.87 -14.19 6.94
CA THR A 194 -13.12 -14.66 6.35
C THR A 194 -13.43 -15.99 7.00
N THR A 195 -14.05 -15.91 8.17
CA THR A 195 -14.57 -17.05 8.92
C THR A 195 -15.71 -17.71 8.14
N LYS A 196 -15.42 -18.56 7.15
CA LYS A 196 -16.33 -19.67 6.80
C LYS A 196 -15.65 -20.82 6.04
N LYS A 197 -15.81 -21.99 6.65
CA LYS A 197 -15.70 -23.34 6.08
C LYS A 197 -16.61 -23.47 4.85
N THR A 198 -16.19 -23.04 3.67
CA THR A 198 -16.68 -23.67 2.44
C THR A 198 -15.79 -24.87 2.17
N ASN A 199 -16.37 -26.04 1.86
CA ASN A 199 -15.63 -27.29 1.65
C ASN A 199 -14.70 -27.28 0.43
N LYS A 200 -14.51 -26.12 -0.24
CA LYS A 200 -13.42 -25.93 -1.18
C LYS A 200 -12.20 -25.54 -0.35
N LYS A 201 -11.22 -26.45 -0.28
CA LYS A 201 -9.85 -26.11 0.09
C LYS A 201 -9.36 -25.06 -0.90
N HIS A 202 -9.65 -23.79 -0.67
CA HIS A 202 -8.76 -22.75 -1.12
C HIS A 202 -7.48 -23.02 -0.35
N SER A 203 -6.46 -23.47 -1.08
CA SER A 203 -5.13 -23.63 -0.53
C SER A 203 -4.69 -22.29 0.03
N ASP A 204 -4.21 -22.31 1.27
CA ASP A 204 -3.68 -21.13 1.94
C ASP A 204 -2.40 -20.71 1.24
N ALA A 205 -2.54 -19.93 0.15
CA ALA A 205 -1.41 -19.39 -0.57
C ALA A 205 -0.44 -18.70 0.42
N PRO A 206 0.87 -19.02 0.37
CA PRO A 206 1.85 -18.43 1.28
C PRO A 206 1.95 -16.92 1.04
N GLY A 207 1.28 -16.14 1.90
CA GLY A 207 1.26 -14.69 1.84
C GLY A 207 1.81 -14.06 3.12
N VAL A 208 2.57 -12.99 2.97
CA VAL A 208 3.01 -12.18 4.12
C VAL A 208 1.82 -11.34 4.62
N GLN A 209 1.43 -11.53 5.89
CA GLN A 209 0.47 -10.62 6.54
C GLN A 209 1.16 -9.28 6.82
N VAL A 210 1.10 -8.35 5.87
CA VAL A 210 1.76 -7.04 5.97
C VAL A 210 1.46 -6.35 7.29
N ALA A 211 0.19 -6.31 7.73
CA ALA A 211 -0.18 -5.70 9.01
C ALA A 211 0.50 -6.36 10.23
N LYS A 212 0.56 -7.69 10.28
CA LYS A 212 1.23 -8.44 11.36
C LYS A 212 2.73 -8.23 11.32
N TRP A 213 3.31 -8.20 10.13
CA TRP A 213 4.72 -7.89 9.92
C TRP A 213 5.04 -6.47 10.42
N MET A 214 4.22 -5.48 10.07
CA MET A 214 4.36 -4.10 10.55
C MET A 214 4.25 -3.99 12.07
N GLN A 215 3.28 -4.66 12.68
CA GLN A 215 3.15 -4.72 14.13
C GLN A 215 4.40 -5.31 14.80
N THR A 216 5.01 -6.31 14.17
CA THR A 216 6.19 -6.99 14.72
C THR A 216 7.46 -6.14 14.54
N HIS A 217 7.61 -5.50 13.39
CA HIS A 217 8.89 -4.92 12.96
C HIS A 217 8.93 -3.39 12.94
N LEU A 218 7.79 -2.70 12.98
CA LEU A 218 7.70 -1.24 12.84
C LEU A 218 7.06 -0.57 14.04
N LEU A 219 6.02 -1.16 14.64
CA LEU A 219 5.38 -0.61 15.83
C LEU A 219 6.41 -0.44 16.95
N ASN A 220 6.55 0.75 17.52
CA ASN A 220 7.58 1.05 18.54
C ASN A 220 9.01 0.68 18.08
N ARG A 221 9.34 0.92 16.82
CA ARG A 221 10.73 0.85 16.33
C ARG A 221 11.59 1.91 16.99
N GLN A 222 12.88 1.65 17.11
CA GLN A 222 13.88 2.61 17.55
C GLN A 222 14.34 3.45 16.36
N LEU A 223 14.19 4.77 16.46
CA LEU A 223 14.71 5.72 15.47
C LEU A 223 16.25 5.78 15.56
N PRO A 224 16.95 6.11 14.47
CA PRO A 224 18.40 6.25 14.50
C PRO A 224 18.81 7.44 15.37
N THR A 225 19.98 7.34 15.98
CA THR A 225 20.59 8.45 16.74
C THR A 225 21.15 9.55 15.85
N THR A 226 21.29 9.27 14.56
CA THR A 226 21.85 10.18 13.56
C THR A 226 20.94 10.17 12.36
N ILE A 227 20.56 11.37 11.91
CA ILE A 227 19.77 11.59 10.70
C ILE A 227 20.67 12.39 9.75
N HIS A 228 20.80 11.94 8.50
CA HIS A 228 21.73 12.48 7.53
C HIS A 228 21.12 13.56 6.62
N GLY A 229 19.82 13.48 6.34
CA GLY A 229 19.07 14.43 5.52
C GLY A 229 18.58 15.66 6.28
N ASP A 230 18.10 16.64 5.51
CA ASP A 230 17.50 17.88 6.00
C ASP A 230 15.98 17.77 6.07
N TYR A 231 15.48 17.28 7.21
CA TYR A 231 14.06 17.02 7.44
C TYR A 231 13.35 18.10 8.27
N HIS A 232 13.81 19.35 8.22
CA HIS A 232 13.18 20.44 8.97
C HIS A 232 11.67 20.50 8.70
N GLY A 233 10.87 20.32 9.76
CA GLY A 233 9.40 20.45 9.73
C GLY A 233 8.60 19.17 9.50
N THR A 234 9.22 18.00 9.27
CA THR A 234 8.48 16.73 9.05
C THR A 234 8.15 15.95 10.34
N GLY A 235 8.45 16.53 11.51
CA GLY A 235 8.28 15.90 12.82
C GLY A 235 9.39 14.89 13.15
N ASP A 236 9.68 14.74 14.44
CA ASP A 236 10.81 13.92 14.94
C ASP A 236 10.55 12.40 14.87
N THR A 237 9.42 11.97 14.32
CA THR A 237 8.98 10.57 14.39
C THR A 237 9.33 9.74 13.15
N GLY A 238 9.70 10.39 12.03
CA GLY A 238 9.95 9.77 10.75
C GLY A 238 8.69 9.13 10.12
N ASN A 239 8.48 9.33 8.83
CA ASN A 239 7.28 8.84 8.14
C ASN A 239 7.39 7.39 7.61
N ILE A 240 6.26 6.69 7.57
CA ILE A 240 6.05 5.36 7.01
C ILE A 240 5.03 5.44 5.87
N VAL A 241 5.47 5.07 4.67
CA VAL A 241 4.67 5.08 3.44
C VAL A 241 4.50 3.66 2.92
N VAL A 242 3.29 3.29 2.52
CA VAL A 242 2.99 1.96 1.97
C VAL A 242 2.39 2.09 0.58
N LYS A 243 3.02 1.46 -0.42
CA LYS A 243 2.39 1.22 -1.73
C LYS A 243 1.74 -0.15 -1.73
N PHE A 244 0.50 -0.24 -2.20
CA PHE A 244 -0.15 -1.48 -2.62
C PHE A 244 -0.15 -1.59 -4.15
N ASP A 245 0.61 -2.55 -4.65
CA ASP A 245 0.81 -2.92 -6.04
C ASP A 245 0.50 -4.41 -6.24
N VAL A 246 -0.66 -4.85 -5.73
CA VAL A 246 -1.07 -6.24 -5.80
C VAL A 246 -2.15 -6.34 -6.87
N PRO A 247 -1.83 -6.74 -8.11
CA PRO A 247 -2.73 -6.65 -9.25
C PRO A 247 -4.15 -7.14 -8.94
N HIS A 248 -5.10 -6.22 -9.00
CA HIS A 248 -6.52 -6.48 -8.81
C HIS A 248 -6.93 -6.96 -7.41
N LEU A 249 -6.04 -6.85 -6.42
CA LEU A 249 -6.25 -7.23 -5.02
C LEU A 249 -5.98 -6.05 -4.07
N GLU A 250 -5.66 -4.87 -4.59
CA GLU A 250 -5.34 -3.68 -3.79
C GLU A 250 -6.52 -3.33 -2.87
N LEU A 251 -7.74 -3.43 -3.38
CA LEU A 251 -8.96 -3.16 -2.60
C LEU A 251 -9.26 -4.23 -1.54
N LEU A 252 -8.69 -5.43 -1.65
CA LEU A 252 -8.81 -6.49 -0.63
C LEU A 252 -7.73 -6.33 0.45
N VAL A 253 -6.50 -6.07 0.04
CA VAL A 253 -5.33 -6.02 0.91
C VAL A 253 -5.27 -4.69 1.67
N ALA A 254 -5.54 -3.56 1.02
CA ALA A 254 -5.37 -2.24 1.61
C ALA A 254 -6.31 -1.98 2.80
N PRO A 255 -7.64 -2.20 2.75
CA PRO A 255 -8.49 -1.96 3.90
C PRO A 255 -8.21 -2.95 5.04
N GLY A 256 -7.97 -4.23 4.74
CA GLY A 256 -7.58 -5.22 5.76
C GLY A 256 -6.27 -4.88 6.48
N THR A 257 -5.34 -4.22 5.76
CA THR A 257 -4.10 -3.72 6.35
C THR A 257 -4.34 -2.44 7.13
N ALA A 258 -5.03 -1.45 6.56
CA ALA A 258 -5.26 -0.14 7.15
C ALA A 258 -6.15 -0.18 8.40
N LEU A 259 -7.19 -1.01 8.44
CA LEU A 259 -8.14 -1.07 9.56
C LEU A 259 -7.60 -1.73 10.82
N ARG A 260 -6.45 -2.39 10.75
CA ARG A 260 -5.84 -2.94 11.96
C ARG A 260 -5.20 -1.81 12.75
N GLU A 261 -5.54 -1.73 14.02
CA GLU A 261 -5.09 -0.67 14.94
C GLU A 261 -3.58 -0.41 14.84
N ALA A 262 -2.78 -1.47 14.80
CA ALA A 262 -1.32 -1.37 14.66
C ALA A 262 -0.90 -0.62 13.39
N THR A 263 -1.60 -0.81 12.28
CA THR A 263 -1.30 -0.13 11.01
C THR A 263 -1.74 1.33 11.07
N CYS A 264 -2.94 1.63 11.58
CA CYS A 264 -3.39 3.02 11.75
C CYS A 264 -2.47 3.86 12.64
N LEU A 265 -1.85 3.24 13.64
CA LEU A 265 -0.90 3.90 14.55
C LEU A 265 0.51 4.05 13.94
N THR A 266 0.86 3.21 12.97
CA THR A 266 2.23 3.13 12.44
C THR A 266 2.36 3.76 11.05
N MET A 267 1.31 3.78 10.24
CA MET A 267 1.34 4.20 8.84
C MET A 267 0.88 5.64 8.67
N ASP A 268 1.71 6.47 8.05
CA ASP A 268 1.38 7.88 7.80
C ASP A 268 0.64 8.06 6.48
N ARG A 269 1.07 7.35 5.44
CA ARG A 269 0.46 7.44 4.10
C ARG A 269 0.46 6.09 3.43
N PHE A 270 -0.55 5.88 2.59
CA PHE A 270 -0.57 4.73 1.72
C PHE A 270 -1.28 5.04 0.41
N TYR A 271 -0.87 4.35 -0.63
CA TYR A 271 -1.39 4.55 -1.97
C TYR A 271 -1.38 3.24 -2.73
N GLY A 272 -2.14 3.18 -3.81
CA GLY A 272 -2.17 2.01 -4.67
C GLY A 272 -2.77 2.35 -6.02
N GLU A 273 -2.53 1.45 -6.97
CA GLU A 273 -3.05 1.59 -8.32
C GLU A 273 -4.54 1.24 -8.32
N TRP A 274 -5.38 2.22 -8.66
CA TRP A 274 -6.81 1.98 -8.79
C TRP A 274 -7.14 1.63 -10.25
N LYS A 275 -6.82 0.40 -10.68
CA LYS A 275 -7.10 -0.03 -12.06
C LYS A 275 -8.60 -0.20 -12.34
N THR A 276 -9.40 -0.56 -11.35
CA THR A 276 -10.77 -1.07 -11.58
C THR A 276 -11.90 -0.04 -11.67
N SER A 277 -11.73 1.21 -11.23
CA SER A 277 -12.86 2.17 -11.27
C SER A 277 -12.99 2.87 -12.61
N ARG A 278 -11.91 3.32 -13.24
CA ARG A 278 -12.05 4.17 -14.43
C ARG A 278 -12.43 3.38 -15.67
N GLU A 279 -11.85 2.21 -15.91
CA GLU A 279 -12.27 1.39 -17.05
C GLU A 279 -13.69 0.83 -16.86
N ALA A 280 -14.06 0.44 -15.64
CA ALA A 280 -15.43 0.01 -15.37
C ALA A 280 -16.40 1.19 -15.54
N VAL A 281 -16.13 2.34 -14.95
CA VAL A 281 -16.99 3.54 -15.04
C VAL A 281 -17.02 4.10 -16.47
N ALA A 282 -15.89 4.16 -17.17
CA ALA A 282 -15.82 4.62 -18.56
C ALA A 282 -16.51 3.67 -19.55
N LYS A 283 -16.58 2.36 -19.23
CA LYS A 283 -17.39 1.39 -19.98
C LYS A 283 -18.88 1.44 -19.61
N GLY A 284 -19.31 2.42 -18.81
CA GLY A 284 -20.71 2.57 -18.38
C GLY A 284 -21.14 1.57 -17.32
N HIS A 285 -20.20 0.84 -16.70
CA HIS A 285 -20.52 0.02 -15.55
C HIS A 285 -20.71 0.98 -14.38
N ASN A 286 -21.88 0.91 -13.74
CA ASN A 286 -22.11 1.52 -12.44
C ASN A 286 -20.89 1.16 -11.54
N PRO A 287 -20.30 2.08 -10.77
CA PRO A 287 -19.25 1.72 -9.81
C PRO A 287 -19.67 0.55 -8.89
N VAL A 288 -20.98 0.35 -8.69
CA VAL A 288 -21.61 -0.81 -8.03
C VAL A 288 -21.64 -2.10 -8.87
N THR A 289 -21.62 -2.04 -10.20
CA THR A 289 -21.46 -3.21 -11.09
C THR A 289 -20.00 -3.48 -11.51
N GLY A 290 -19.12 -2.48 -11.51
CA GLY A 290 -17.66 -2.68 -11.51
C GLY A 290 -17.18 -3.38 -10.23
N LEU A 291 -17.88 -3.13 -9.13
CA LEU A 291 -17.85 -3.94 -7.93
C LEU A 291 -18.23 -5.41 -8.18
N GLY A 292 -18.88 -5.81 -9.27
CA GLY A 292 -19.23 -7.20 -9.55
C GLY A 292 -18.02 -8.12 -9.78
N ALA A 293 -16.99 -7.65 -10.48
CA ALA A 293 -15.73 -8.38 -10.65
C ALA A 293 -14.85 -8.37 -9.39
N LEU A 294 -15.10 -7.44 -8.46
CA LEU A 294 -14.49 -7.44 -7.14
C LEU A 294 -15.29 -8.25 -6.12
N ALA A 295 -16.62 -8.21 -6.19
CA ALA A 295 -17.55 -8.91 -5.32
C ALA A 295 -17.45 -10.42 -5.53
N SER A 296 -17.04 -10.88 -6.71
CA SER A 296 -16.66 -12.28 -6.92
C SER A 296 -15.39 -12.70 -6.16
N LYS A 297 -14.56 -11.74 -5.72
CA LYS A 297 -13.39 -11.99 -4.86
C LYS A 297 -13.68 -11.78 -3.37
N TYR A 298 -14.85 -11.24 -3.02
CA TYR A 298 -15.33 -11.18 -1.65
C TYR A 298 -16.31 -12.32 -1.41
N ASP A 299 -16.39 -12.80 -0.18
CA ASP A 299 -17.37 -13.81 0.18
C ASP A 299 -18.79 -13.31 0.01
N THR A 300 -19.01 -12.00 0.24
CA THR A 300 -20.33 -11.37 0.11
C THR A 300 -20.24 -9.97 -0.51
N PRO A 301 -21.33 -9.50 -1.16
CA PRO A 301 -21.46 -8.10 -1.58
C PRO A 301 -21.32 -7.09 -0.43
N VAL A 302 -21.69 -7.49 0.79
CA VAL A 302 -21.59 -6.65 2.00
C VAL A 302 -20.12 -6.42 2.37
N ASP A 303 -19.27 -7.43 2.26
CA ASP A 303 -17.83 -7.30 2.51
C ASP A 303 -17.18 -6.38 1.48
N ALA A 304 -17.56 -6.51 0.20
CA ALA A 304 -17.08 -5.65 -0.87
C ALA A 304 -17.48 -4.18 -0.64
N GLN A 305 -18.74 -3.94 -0.27
CA GLN A 305 -19.24 -2.61 0.06
C GLN A 305 -18.54 -2.03 1.30
N THR A 306 -18.28 -2.85 2.32
CA THR A 306 -17.59 -2.46 3.55
C THR A 306 -16.14 -2.08 3.27
N ALA A 307 -15.41 -2.87 2.47
CA ALA A 307 -14.05 -2.57 2.05
C ALA A 307 -13.97 -1.27 1.23
N PHE A 308 -14.90 -1.07 0.29
CA PHE A 308 -14.97 0.16 -0.50
C PHE A 308 -15.30 1.37 0.37
N GLY A 309 -16.33 1.27 1.22
CA GLY A 309 -16.71 2.33 2.16
C GLY A 309 -15.57 2.71 3.09
N THR A 310 -14.80 1.72 3.54
CA THR A 310 -13.58 1.93 4.33
C THR A 310 -12.54 2.74 3.58
N LEU A 311 -12.17 2.33 2.36
CA LEU A 311 -11.18 3.04 1.56
C LEU A 311 -11.64 4.45 1.19
N TRP A 312 -12.94 4.61 0.93
CA TRP A 312 -13.54 5.91 0.72
C TRP A 312 -13.40 6.81 1.95
N ASN A 313 -13.71 6.30 3.15
CA ASN A 313 -13.58 7.06 4.39
C ASN A 313 -12.11 7.40 4.69
N LEU A 314 -11.18 6.47 4.44
CA LEU A 314 -9.73 6.71 4.53
C LEU A 314 -9.27 7.80 3.56
N LYS A 315 -9.79 7.82 2.33
CA LYS A 315 -9.51 8.87 1.35
C LYS A 315 -10.00 10.24 1.81
N GLN A 316 -11.19 10.29 2.42
CA GLN A 316 -11.79 11.52 2.94
C GLN A 316 -11.22 11.95 4.30
N GLN A 317 -10.21 11.23 4.84
CA GLN A 317 -9.64 11.46 6.17
C GLN A 317 -10.69 11.44 7.30
N GLN A 318 -11.77 10.67 7.11
CA GLN A 318 -12.91 10.64 8.05
C GLN A 318 -12.76 9.58 9.15
N LEU A 319 -11.57 9.00 9.36
CA LEU A 319 -11.31 8.09 10.47
C LEU A 319 -10.55 8.82 11.59
N PRO A 320 -11.23 9.27 12.66
CA PRO A 320 -10.62 10.14 13.69
C PRO A 320 -9.40 9.50 14.40
N SER A 321 -9.32 8.17 14.40
CA SER A 321 -8.27 7.39 15.07
C SER A 321 -7.13 6.94 14.15
N CYS A 322 -7.18 7.26 12.85
CA CYS A 322 -6.21 6.78 11.87
C CYS A 322 -5.50 7.96 11.21
N LYS A 323 -4.17 8.08 11.39
CA LYS A 323 -3.37 9.11 10.73
C LYS A 323 -3.24 8.86 9.21
N SER A 324 -3.46 7.62 8.79
CA SER A 324 -3.19 7.16 7.44
C SER A 324 -4.10 7.81 6.41
N GLN A 325 -3.49 8.39 5.37
CA GLN A 325 -4.20 8.93 4.21
C GLN A 325 -4.08 7.98 3.01
N TRP A 326 -5.22 7.63 2.39
CA TRP A 326 -5.25 6.94 1.09
C TRP A 326 -5.08 7.94 -0.05
N LEU A 327 -4.08 7.73 -0.89
CA LEU A 327 -3.85 8.50 -2.11
C LEU A 327 -4.09 7.56 -3.30
N GLY A 328 -5.18 7.79 -4.03
CA GLY A 328 -5.47 7.00 -5.23
C GLY A 328 -4.58 7.45 -6.39
N MET A 329 -3.85 6.51 -7.01
CA MET A 329 -3.12 6.77 -8.25
C MET A 329 -3.98 6.41 -9.47
N PHE A 330 -4.07 7.35 -10.42
CA PHE A 330 -4.96 7.26 -11.57
C PHE A 330 -4.28 6.90 -12.89
N LYS A 331 -2.94 6.89 -12.93
CA LYS A 331 -2.16 6.59 -14.13
C LYS A 331 -1.20 5.44 -13.85
N GLU A 332 -1.15 4.49 -14.76
CA GLU A 332 -0.14 3.43 -14.74
C GLU A 332 1.22 4.08 -14.99
N GLU A 333 2.11 3.97 -14.01
CA GLU A 333 3.55 4.24 -14.17
C GLU A 333 4.28 2.97 -14.66
N GLN A 334 3.52 1.91 -14.99
CA GLN A 334 4.05 0.62 -15.48
C GLN A 334 4.80 0.74 -16.81
N GLN A 335 4.62 1.81 -17.57
CA GLN A 335 5.39 2.06 -18.80
C GLN A 335 6.88 2.33 -18.54
N LEU A 336 7.29 2.52 -17.27
CA LEU A 336 8.68 2.71 -16.85
C LEU A 336 9.40 1.41 -16.49
N VAL A 337 8.71 0.27 -16.62
CA VAL A 337 9.24 -1.07 -16.37
C VAL A 337 10.11 -1.49 -17.56
N GLU A 338 11.27 -0.86 -17.73
CA GLU A 338 12.33 -1.45 -18.54
C GLU A 338 13.21 -2.31 -17.61
N GLU A 339 13.18 -3.63 -17.81
CA GLU A 339 14.10 -4.56 -17.10
C GLU A 339 15.58 -4.20 -17.30
N ASP A 340 15.86 -3.40 -18.34
CA ASP A 340 17.17 -2.95 -18.76
C ASP A 340 17.69 -1.70 -18.04
N VAL A 341 16.93 -1.11 -17.10
CA VAL A 341 17.48 -0.02 -16.29
C VAL A 341 18.66 -0.58 -15.48
N PRO A 342 19.87 -0.03 -15.64
CA PRO A 342 21.07 -0.58 -15.01
C PRO A 342 20.93 -0.63 -13.49
N LEU A 343 21.65 -1.59 -12.87
CA LEU A 343 21.79 -1.61 -11.43
C LEU A 343 22.44 -0.29 -10.96
N PRO A 344 22.16 0.14 -9.71
CA PRO A 344 22.86 1.26 -9.12
C PRO A 344 24.36 0.96 -9.16
N MET A 345 25.09 1.66 -10.02
CA MET A 345 26.54 1.61 -10.03
C MET A 345 27.04 2.70 -9.10
N MET A 346 28.09 2.40 -8.34
CA MET A 346 28.90 3.46 -7.75
C MET A 346 29.43 4.28 -8.91
N VAL A 347 28.80 5.43 -9.21
CA VAL A 347 29.39 6.40 -10.13
C VAL A 347 30.68 6.81 -9.44
N GLY A 348 31.81 6.33 -9.95
CA GLY A 348 33.12 6.44 -9.30
C GLY A 348 33.37 7.88 -8.88
N GLY A 349 33.38 8.09 -7.57
CA GLY A 349 33.90 9.31 -6.93
C GLY A 349 35.40 9.22 -6.74
#